data_AF-A0A536W6E7-F1
#
_entry.id   AF-A0A536W6E7-F1
#
_cell.length_a   1.000
_cell.length_b   1.000
_cell.length_c   1.000
_cell.angle_alpha   90.00
_cell.angle_beta   90.00
_cell.angle_gamma   90.00
#
_symmetry.space_group_name_H-M   'P 1'
#
loop_
_entity.id
_entity.type
_entity.pdbx_description
1 polymer ?
#
loop_
_entity_poly.entity_id
_entity_poly.type
_entity_poly.pdbx_seq_one_letter_code
_entity_poly.pdbx_strand_id
1 'polypeptide(L)'
;MNSTISRLGPWILLAVFAAGWFCNLGYRHLVKPDEGRYAEIPREMVASGDWLTPRLNGYQYFEKPPLQYWITAAAFSAFGQSEWAARLWPGVMGFLGVLLVFWAGNRLFWPPVGLYGAAVAASSAIYVSIGHLLTLDMALCVFMSASVFAFAVAQRDPADEAEQRRWMLLAWASAALAVMTKGLVGIVLPAGAVALYVLIERDWRLPGRLHALRGGLLFLAIAAPWFIAVSLANPE
;
A
#
# COMPACT_ATOMS: atom_id res chain seq x y z
N MET A 1 -3.04 -36.94 -21.05
CA MET A 1 -1.73 -36.51 -20.49
C MET A 1 -1.65 -34.98 -20.26
N ASN A 2 -2.75 -34.27 -19.92
CA ASN A 2 -2.79 -32.78 -19.95
C ASN A 2 -3.65 -32.12 -18.83
N SER A 3 -3.76 -32.71 -17.63
CA SER A 3 -4.49 -32.07 -16.51
C SER A 3 -3.59 -31.49 -15.42
N THR A 4 -2.35 -31.97 -15.29
CA THR A 4 -1.44 -31.50 -14.25
C THR A 4 -0.73 -30.21 -14.66
N ILE A 5 -0.24 -30.12 -15.91
CA ILE A 5 0.42 -28.93 -16.44
C ILE A 5 -0.55 -27.74 -16.51
N SER A 6 -1.82 -27.97 -16.84
CA SER A 6 -2.84 -26.90 -16.91
C SER A 6 -3.19 -26.32 -15.55
N ARG A 7 -3.14 -27.12 -14.47
CA ARG A 7 -3.34 -26.65 -13.09
C ARG A 7 -2.09 -26.02 -12.48
N LEU A 8 -0.90 -26.46 -12.89
CA LEU A 8 0.39 -25.95 -12.38
C LEU A 8 0.86 -24.68 -13.10
N GLY A 9 0.44 -24.45 -14.34
CA GLY A 9 0.88 -23.31 -15.16
C GLY A 9 0.80 -21.95 -14.46
N PRO A 10 -0.35 -21.56 -13.86
CA PRO A 10 -0.47 -20.29 -13.17
C PRO A 10 0.48 -20.14 -11.97
N TRP A 11 0.71 -21.22 -11.22
CA TRP A 11 1.63 -21.24 -10.08
C TRP A 11 3.08 -21.12 -10.53
N ILE A 12 3.45 -21.76 -11.63
CA ILE A 12 4.78 -21.63 -12.23
C ILE A 12 4.99 -20.19 -12.70
N LEU A 13 4.02 -19.59 -13.40
CA LEU A 13 4.10 -18.20 -13.83
C LEU A 13 4.24 -17.24 -12.65
N LEU A 14 3.45 -17.43 -11.58
CA LEU A 14 3.56 -16.64 -10.37
C LEU A 14 4.92 -16.79 -9.69
N ALA A 15 5.46 -18.01 -9.63
CA ALA A 15 6.77 -18.28 -9.06
C ALA A 15 7.90 -17.63 -9.88
N VAL A 16 7.84 -17.72 -11.21
CA VAL A 16 8.80 -17.07 -12.11
C VAL A 16 8.71 -15.55 -11.98
N PHE A 17 7.50 -14.99 -11.93
CA PHE A 17 7.30 -13.56 -11.71
C PHE A 17 7.85 -13.10 -10.36
N ALA A 18 7.55 -13.82 -9.27
CA ALA A 18 8.09 -13.52 -7.95
C ALA A 18 9.63 -13.61 -7.93
N ALA A 19 10.21 -14.66 -8.50
CA ALA A 19 11.65 -14.81 -8.58
C ALA A 19 12.31 -13.64 -9.34
N GLY A 20 11.76 -13.26 -10.50
CA GLY A 20 12.25 -12.13 -11.30
C GLY A 20 12.07 -10.76 -10.63
N TRP A 21 10.99 -10.59 -9.87
CA TRP A 21 10.70 -9.35 -9.13
C TRP A 21 11.66 -9.18 -7.95
N PHE A 22 11.82 -10.20 -7.10
CA PHE A 22 12.57 -10.06 -5.86
C PHE A 22 14.10 -10.24 -6.01
N CYS A 23 14.59 -10.87 -7.09
CA CYS A 23 16.02 -11.11 -7.27
C CYS A 23 16.84 -9.81 -7.42
N ASN A 24 16.22 -8.73 -7.90
CA ASN A 24 16.88 -7.46 -8.19
C ASN A 24 16.70 -6.40 -7.10
N LEU A 25 16.19 -6.73 -5.91
CA LEU A 25 16.07 -5.69 -4.86
C LEU A 25 17.44 -5.24 -4.32
N GLY A 26 18.47 -6.10 -4.39
CA GLY A 26 19.80 -5.82 -3.84
C GLY A 26 20.90 -5.49 -4.85
N TYR A 27 20.64 -5.44 -6.16
CA TYR A 27 21.72 -5.40 -7.16
C TYR A 27 22.52 -4.09 -7.21
N ARG A 28 21.98 -3.00 -6.65
CA ARG A 28 22.57 -1.66 -6.69
C ARG A 28 22.56 -0.98 -5.33
N HIS A 29 23.53 -0.07 -5.16
CA HIS A 29 23.61 0.85 -4.02
C HIS A 29 22.40 1.79 -3.96
N LEU A 30 22.14 2.34 -2.78
CA LEU A 30 21.07 3.31 -2.54
C LEU A 30 21.34 4.63 -3.27
N VAL A 31 20.31 5.16 -3.92
CA VAL A 31 20.36 6.40 -4.69
C VAL A 31 19.90 7.58 -3.84
N LYS A 32 20.68 8.66 -3.87
CA LYS A 32 20.36 9.91 -3.18
C LYS A 32 19.26 10.68 -3.94
N PRO A 33 18.42 11.48 -3.25
CA PRO A 33 18.37 11.66 -1.80
C PRO A 33 17.46 10.65 -1.07
N ASP A 34 16.45 10.11 -1.76
CA ASP A 34 15.32 9.45 -1.11
C ASP A 34 15.69 8.10 -0.48
N GLU A 35 16.38 7.22 -1.21
CA GLU A 35 16.65 5.88 -0.68
C GLU A 35 17.61 5.92 0.51
N GLY A 36 18.58 6.83 0.50
CA GLY A 36 19.46 7.04 1.65
C GLY A 36 18.69 7.55 2.86
N ARG A 37 17.81 8.55 2.67
CA ARG A 37 16.99 9.12 3.74
C ARG A 37 16.09 8.08 4.39
N TYR A 38 15.34 7.34 3.57
CA TYR A 38 14.37 6.36 4.03
C TYR A 38 14.99 5.04 4.46
N ALA A 39 16.29 4.81 4.22
CA ALA A 39 17.07 3.75 4.85
C ALA A 39 17.72 4.21 6.16
N GLU A 40 18.12 5.48 6.28
CA GLU A 40 18.78 5.99 7.49
C GLU A 40 17.81 6.16 8.67
N ILE A 41 16.60 6.69 8.44
CA ILE A 41 15.61 6.85 9.51
C ILE A 41 15.30 5.51 10.21
N PRO A 42 15.00 4.40 9.50
CA PRO A 42 14.77 3.11 10.13
C PRO A 42 16.02 2.53 10.79
N ARG A 43 17.22 2.81 10.25
CA ARG A 43 18.49 2.41 10.86
C ARG A 43 18.66 3.06 12.24
N GLU A 44 18.37 4.36 12.35
CA GLU A 44 18.36 5.09 13.62
C GLU A 44 17.27 4.60 14.58
N MET A 45 16.07 4.26 14.09
CA MET A 45 15.01 3.66 14.93
C MET A 45 15.46 2.33 15.55
N VAL A 46 16.10 1.46 14.76
CA VAL A 46 16.65 0.19 15.27
C VAL A 46 17.79 0.43 16.27
N ALA A 47 18.70 1.35 15.97
CA ALA A 47 19.86 1.62 16.83
C ALA A 47 19.50 2.31 18.15
N SER A 48 18.50 3.20 18.15
CA SER A 48 18.06 3.95 19.34
C SER A 48 17.00 3.20 20.15
N GLY A 49 16.24 2.31 19.53
CA GLY A 49 15.05 1.70 20.12
C GLY A 49 13.83 2.64 20.15
N ASP A 50 13.95 3.89 19.69
CA ASP A 50 12.84 4.83 19.56
C ASP A 50 12.12 4.62 18.22
N TRP A 51 11.02 3.88 18.27
CA TRP A 51 10.14 3.66 17.12
C TRP A 51 9.02 4.71 17.03
N LEU A 52 8.91 5.62 17.99
CA LEU A 52 7.85 6.61 18.03
C LEU A 52 8.26 7.88 17.29
N THR A 53 9.46 8.40 17.54
CA THR A 53 9.94 9.69 17.03
C THR A 53 10.95 9.49 15.89
N PRO A 54 10.56 9.68 14.62
CA PRO A 54 11.48 9.51 13.51
C PRO A 54 12.61 10.55 13.58
N ARG A 55 13.84 10.10 13.37
CA ARG A 55 15.04 10.95 13.32
C ARG A 55 15.84 10.71 12.05
N LEU A 56 16.41 11.77 11.53
CA LEU A 56 17.34 11.74 10.39
C LEU A 56 18.60 12.51 10.77
N ASN A 57 19.72 11.80 10.83
CA ASN A 57 20.99 12.28 11.35
C ASN A 57 20.86 12.88 12.76
N GLY A 58 20.07 12.24 13.63
CA GLY A 58 19.82 12.69 15.01
C GLY A 58 18.76 13.80 15.19
N TYR A 59 18.37 14.50 14.13
CA TYR A 59 17.32 15.53 14.17
C TYR A 59 15.94 14.93 13.97
N GLN A 60 14.92 15.45 14.66
CA GLN A 60 13.52 15.04 14.46
C GLN A 60 13.10 15.26 13.00
N TYR A 61 12.41 14.28 12.43
CA TYR A 61 11.95 14.30 11.05
C TYR A 61 10.45 14.00 10.98
N PHE A 62 9.61 15.04 11.07
CA PHE A 62 8.15 14.93 11.07
C PHE A 62 7.49 15.21 9.71
N GLU A 63 8.23 15.07 8.60
CA GLU A 63 7.67 15.32 7.27
C GLU A 63 6.71 14.22 6.78
N LYS A 64 6.82 13.01 7.35
CA LYS A 64 6.09 11.81 6.89
C LYS A 64 5.69 10.91 8.07
N PRO A 65 4.53 10.23 7.99
CA PRO A 65 4.14 9.24 8.99
C PRO A 65 4.98 7.94 8.88
N PRO A 66 4.95 7.07 9.90
CA PRO A 66 6.05 6.14 10.18
C PRO A 66 5.90 4.75 9.56
N LEU A 67 4.81 4.44 8.84
CA LEU A 67 4.52 3.05 8.44
C LEU A 67 5.66 2.44 7.63
N GLN A 68 6.19 3.18 6.66
CA GLN A 68 7.36 2.75 5.91
C GLN A 68 8.55 2.52 6.84
N TYR A 69 8.77 3.43 7.80
CA TYR A 69 9.92 3.37 8.68
C TYR A 69 9.87 2.15 9.59
N TRP A 70 8.71 1.86 10.17
CA TRP A 70 8.50 0.68 11.00
C TRP A 70 8.73 -0.61 10.25
N ILE A 71 8.25 -0.72 9.02
CA ILE A 71 8.38 -1.95 8.24
C ILE A 71 9.84 -2.13 7.78
N THR A 72 10.50 -1.07 7.34
CA THR A 72 11.92 -1.12 7.00
C THR A 72 12.78 -1.40 8.23
N ALA A 73 12.47 -0.83 9.40
CA ALA A 73 13.16 -1.09 10.65
C ALA A 73 12.99 -2.55 11.07
N ALA A 74 11.78 -3.10 10.95
CA ALA A 74 11.51 -4.52 11.19
C ALA A 74 12.29 -5.41 10.22
N ALA A 75 12.39 -5.04 8.94
CA ALA A 75 13.18 -5.76 7.95
C ALA A 75 14.69 -5.74 8.30
N PHE A 76 15.22 -4.60 8.74
CA PHE A 76 16.60 -4.52 9.22
C PHE A 76 16.86 -5.36 10.46
N SER A 77 15.93 -5.38 11.41
CA SER A 77 16.03 -6.24 12.60
C SER A 77 15.98 -7.73 12.27
N ALA A 78 15.20 -8.12 11.26
CA ALA A 78 15.01 -9.53 10.88
C ALA A 78 16.10 -10.07 9.92
N PHE A 79 16.55 -9.26 8.96
CA PHE A 79 17.42 -9.70 7.86
C PHE A 79 18.79 -9.00 7.84
N GLY A 80 19.04 -8.08 8.77
CA GLY A 80 20.23 -7.23 8.77
C GLY A 80 20.09 -6.03 7.83
N GLN A 81 20.99 -5.05 8.02
CA GLN A 81 21.04 -3.85 7.20
C GLN A 81 21.66 -4.19 5.84
N SER A 82 20.87 -4.04 4.78
CA SER A 82 21.28 -4.24 3.40
C SER A 82 20.36 -3.46 2.47
N GLU A 83 20.80 -3.21 1.24
CA GLU A 83 19.99 -2.57 0.21
C GLU A 83 18.75 -3.40 -0.12
N TRP A 84 18.89 -4.72 -0.08
CA TRP A 84 17.77 -5.65 -0.28
C TRP A 84 16.71 -5.48 0.82
N ALA A 85 17.12 -5.50 2.09
CA ALA A 85 16.20 -5.33 3.22
C ALA A 85 15.55 -3.93 3.21
N ALA A 86 16.31 -2.90 2.81
CA ALA A 86 15.81 -1.54 2.70
C ALA A 86 14.67 -1.43 1.67
N ARG A 87 14.81 -2.10 0.52
CA ARG A 87 13.82 -2.10 -0.57
C ARG A 87 12.77 -3.22 -0.47
N LEU A 88 12.82 -4.04 0.58
CA LEU A 88 11.90 -5.15 0.75
C LEU A 88 10.44 -4.69 0.74
N TRP A 89 10.13 -3.61 1.47
CA TRP A 89 8.78 -3.10 1.57
C TRP A 89 8.20 -2.54 0.26
N PRO A 90 8.84 -1.59 -0.45
CA PRO A 90 8.34 -1.16 -1.77
C PRO A 90 8.29 -2.32 -2.77
N GLY A 91 9.24 -3.26 -2.69
CA GLY A 91 9.23 -4.48 -3.50
C GLY A 91 7.98 -5.33 -3.25
N VAL A 92 7.69 -5.65 -2.00
CA VAL A 92 6.50 -6.41 -1.61
C VAL A 92 5.23 -5.67 -2.03
N MET A 93 5.15 -4.35 -1.81
CA MET A 93 3.98 -3.56 -2.17
C MET A 93 3.74 -3.55 -3.68
N GLY A 94 4.79 -3.35 -4.49
CA GLY A 94 4.63 -3.40 -5.95
C GLY A 94 4.22 -4.78 -6.45
N PHE A 95 4.77 -5.86 -5.88
CA PHE A 95 4.33 -7.22 -6.19
C PHE A 95 2.85 -7.44 -5.83
N LEU A 96 2.45 -7.06 -4.61
CA LEU A 96 1.07 -7.16 -4.15
C LEU A 96 0.12 -6.29 -4.97
N GLY A 97 0.56 -5.13 -5.45
CA GLY A 97 -0.25 -4.27 -6.30
C GLY A 97 -0.52 -4.88 -7.68
N VAL A 98 0.43 -5.60 -8.28
CA VAL A 98 0.15 -6.40 -9.51
C VAL A 98 -0.92 -7.45 -9.23
N LEU A 99 -0.82 -8.18 -8.11
CA LEU A 99 -1.81 -9.17 -7.72
C LEU A 99 -3.17 -8.54 -7.39
N LEU A 100 -3.17 -7.35 -6.80
CA LEU A 100 -4.36 -6.58 -6.51
C LEU A 100 -5.07 -6.16 -7.80
N VAL A 101 -4.34 -5.70 -8.82
CA VAL A 101 -4.91 -5.38 -10.14
C VAL A 101 -5.48 -6.63 -10.81
N PHE A 102 -4.76 -7.76 -10.75
CA PHE A 102 -5.26 -9.04 -11.24
C PHE A 102 -6.59 -9.42 -10.58
N TRP A 103 -6.62 -9.38 -9.26
CA TRP A 103 -7.81 -9.70 -8.49
C TRP A 103 -8.96 -8.73 -8.78
N ALA A 104 -8.70 -7.43 -8.73
CA ALA A 104 -9.71 -6.40 -8.92
C ALA A 104 -10.29 -6.43 -10.34
N GLY A 105 -9.46 -6.61 -11.38
CA GLY A 105 -9.92 -6.69 -12.76
C GLY A 105 -10.84 -7.88 -13.00
N ASN A 106 -10.50 -9.05 -12.47
CA ASN A 106 -11.38 -10.22 -12.58
C ASN A 106 -12.66 -10.09 -11.73
N ARG A 107 -12.57 -9.41 -10.59
CA ARG A 107 -13.68 -9.29 -9.63
C ARG A 107 -14.66 -8.19 -10.02
N LEU A 108 -14.21 -7.10 -10.65
CA LEU A 108 -15.05 -5.98 -11.10
C LEU A 108 -15.59 -6.18 -12.52
N PHE A 109 -14.87 -6.91 -13.37
CA PHE A 109 -15.27 -7.20 -14.74
C PHE A 109 -15.48 -8.71 -14.89
N TRP A 110 -14.60 -9.40 -15.61
CA TRP A 110 -14.64 -10.84 -15.82
C TRP A 110 -13.23 -11.37 -16.12
N PRO A 111 -12.92 -12.64 -15.83
CA PRO A 111 -11.70 -13.26 -16.35
C PRO A 111 -11.70 -13.31 -17.89
N PRO A 112 -10.58 -12.97 -18.57
CA PRO A 112 -9.23 -12.73 -18.03
C PRO A 112 -8.84 -11.24 -17.92
N VAL A 113 -9.78 -10.30 -17.75
CA VAL A 113 -9.48 -8.84 -17.68
C VAL A 113 -8.41 -8.52 -16.64
N GLY A 114 -8.45 -9.19 -15.48
CA GLY A 114 -7.43 -9.05 -14.45
C GLY A 114 -6.03 -9.42 -14.93
N LEU A 115 -5.89 -10.47 -15.76
CA LEU A 115 -4.60 -10.87 -16.30
C LEU A 115 -4.01 -9.79 -17.21
N TYR A 116 -4.83 -9.17 -18.05
CA TYR A 116 -4.37 -8.06 -18.89
C TYR A 116 -3.96 -6.85 -18.07
N GLY A 117 -4.75 -6.48 -17.04
CA GLY A 117 -4.39 -5.39 -16.12
C GLY A 117 -3.09 -5.66 -15.37
N ALA A 118 -2.90 -6.88 -14.85
CA ALA A 118 -1.68 -7.27 -14.15
C ALA A 118 -0.47 -7.25 -15.10
N ALA A 119 -0.64 -7.72 -16.33
CA ALA A 119 0.43 -7.69 -17.34
C ALA A 119 0.84 -6.25 -17.68
N VAL A 120 -0.11 -5.33 -17.82
CA VAL A 120 0.17 -3.89 -18.02
C VAL A 120 0.90 -3.31 -16.81
N ALA A 121 0.45 -3.59 -15.58
CA ALA A 121 1.13 -3.11 -14.38
C ALA A 121 2.55 -3.67 -14.24
N ALA A 122 2.74 -4.97 -14.47
CA ALA A 122 4.03 -5.65 -14.37
C ALA A 122 5.02 -5.27 -15.49
N SER A 123 4.53 -4.77 -16.63
CA SER A 123 5.37 -4.27 -17.74
C SER A 123 5.54 -2.75 -17.75
N SER A 124 4.82 -2.02 -16.89
CA SER A 124 4.92 -0.57 -16.79
C SER A 124 6.24 -0.16 -16.14
N ALA A 125 7.11 0.49 -16.93
CA ALA A 125 8.44 0.89 -16.48
C ALA A 125 8.41 1.74 -15.21
N ILE A 126 7.48 2.69 -15.10
CA ILE A 126 7.34 3.54 -13.92
C ILE A 126 6.88 2.73 -12.69
N TYR A 127 5.94 1.81 -12.87
CA TYR A 127 5.43 0.98 -11.78
C TYR A 127 6.53 0.07 -11.23
N VAL A 128 7.22 -0.64 -12.12
CA VAL A 128 8.34 -1.51 -11.74
C VAL A 128 9.45 -0.69 -11.08
N SER A 129 9.80 0.47 -11.63
CA SER A 129 10.86 1.33 -11.07
C SER A 129 10.54 1.77 -9.64
N ILE A 130 9.33 2.28 -9.40
CA ILE A 130 8.91 2.72 -8.06
C ILE A 130 8.84 1.55 -7.07
N GLY A 131 8.53 0.34 -7.54
CA GLY A 131 8.56 -0.89 -6.71
C GLY A 131 9.98 -1.33 -6.32
N HIS A 132 11.00 -0.88 -7.03
CA HIS A 132 12.41 -1.21 -6.78
C HIS A 132 13.22 0.01 -6.32
N LEU A 133 12.55 1.09 -5.93
CA LEU A 133 13.13 2.27 -5.33
C LEU A 133 12.59 2.41 -3.91
N LEU A 134 13.48 2.64 -2.95
CA LEU A 134 13.08 2.97 -1.58
C LEU A 134 12.46 4.37 -1.51
N THR A 135 11.17 4.42 -1.81
CA THR A 135 10.30 5.59 -1.72
C THR A 135 9.00 5.22 -1.01
N LEU A 136 8.23 6.23 -0.61
CA LEU A 136 6.91 6.06 -0.01
C LEU A 136 5.81 5.81 -1.06
N ASP A 137 6.13 6.01 -2.35
CA ASP A 137 5.14 6.10 -3.41
C ASP A 137 4.53 4.76 -3.80
N MET A 138 5.31 3.67 -3.75
CA MET A 138 4.77 2.36 -4.08
C MET A 138 3.68 1.95 -3.08
N ALA A 139 3.99 2.03 -1.79
CA ALA A 139 3.05 1.67 -0.74
C ALA A 139 1.79 2.56 -0.78
N LEU A 140 1.96 3.88 -0.95
CA LEU A 140 0.85 4.81 -1.12
C LEU A 140 -0.04 4.43 -2.31
N CYS A 141 0.56 4.20 -3.48
CA CYS A 141 -0.14 3.83 -4.71
C CYS A 141 -0.99 2.57 -4.50
N VAL A 142 -0.43 1.54 -3.88
CA VAL A 142 -1.09 0.26 -3.65
C VAL A 142 -2.22 0.37 -2.64
N PHE A 143 -2.00 1.07 -1.52
CA PHE A 143 -3.06 1.29 -0.53
C PHE A 143 -4.19 2.16 -1.06
N MET A 144 -3.90 3.21 -1.84
CA MET A 144 -4.93 3.99 -2.51
C MET A 144 -5.70 3.16 -3.54
N SER A 145 -5.00 2.34 -4.33
CA SER A 145 -5.64 1.43 -5.29
C SER A 145 -6.54 0.42 -4.58
N ALA A 146 -6.07 -0.16 -3.47
CA ALA A 146 -6.86 -1.06 -2.64
C ALA A 146 -8.11 -0.37 -2.09
N SER A 147 -7.98 0.89 -1.65
CA SER A 147 -9.10 1.70 -1.18
C SER A 147 -10.17 1.90 -2.26
N VAL A 148 -9.75 2.33 -3.46
CA VAL A 148 -10.65 2.56 -4.59
C VAL A 148 -11.27 1.27 -5.12
N PHE A 149 -10.49 0.18 -5.24
CA PHE A 149 -11.02 -1.10 -5.70
C PHE A 149 -11.98 -1.71 -4.69
N ALA A 150 -11.67 -1.66 -3.40
CA ALA A 150 -12.58 -2.12 -2.35
C ALA A 150 -13.88 -1.30 -2.35
N PHE A 151 -13.79 0.03 -2.53
CA PHE A 151 -14.97 0.88 -2.74
C PHE A 151 -15.78 0.42 -3.96
N ALA A 152 -15.17 0.30 -5.14
CA ALA A 152 -15.88 -0.11 -6.36
C ALA A 152 -16.56 -1.49 -6.21
N VAL A 153 -15.88 -2.41 -5.54
CA VAL A 153 -16.39 -3.73 -5.21
C VAL A 153 -17.57 -3.66 -4.22
N ALA A 154 -17.55 -2.74 -3.26
CA ALA A 154 -18.64 -2.55 -2.31
C ALA A 154 -19.91 -1.98 -2.96
N GLN A 155 -19.76 -1.21 -4.04
CA GLN A 155 -20.88 -0.53 -4.71
C GLN A 155 -21.51 -1.31 -5.87
N ARG A 156 -21.03 -2.53 -6.15
CA ARG A 156 -21.58 -3.36 -7.23
C ARG A 156 -22.91 -4.00 -6.84
N ASP A 157 -23.75 -4.24 -7.83
CA ASP A 157 -24.86 -5.19 -7.71
C ASP A 157 -24.35 -6.62 -8.02
N PRO A 158 -24.77 -7.67 -7.28
CA PRO A 158 -25.73 -7.71 -6.17
C PRO A 158 -25.03 -7.84 -4.80
N ALA A 159 -24.08 -6.96 -4.45
CA ALA A 159 -23.38 -7.07 -3.16
C ALA A 159 -24.40 -7.03 -2.00
N ASP A 160 -24.40 -8.08 -1.16
CA ASP A 160 -25.22 -8.06 0.05
C ASP A 160 -24.68 -7.01 1.06
N GLU A 161 -25.50 -6.63 2.04
CA GLU A 161 -25.12 -5.60 3.02
C GLU A 161 -23.84 -5.97 3.80
N ALA A 162 -23.61 -7.26 4.03
CA ALA A 162 -22.43 -7.74 4.73
C ALA A 162 -21.16 -7.62 3.87
N GLU A 163 -21.24 -7.95 2.59
CA GLU A 163 -20.20 -7.80 1.58
C GLU A 163 -19.87 -6.32 1.39
N GLN A 164 -20.88 -5.48 1.15
CA GLN A 164 -20.73 -4.04 1.05
C GLN A 164 -19.99 -3.49 2.28
N ARG A 165 -20.42 -3.87 3.48
CA ARG A 165 -19.78 -3.42 4.72
C ARG A 165 -18.32 -3.87 4.81
N ARG A 166 -18.03 -5.15 4.54
CA ARG A 166 -16.66 -5.70 4.62
C ARG A 166 -15.71 -4.93 3.68
N TRP A 167 -16.14 -4.70 2.45
CA TRP A 167 -15.33 -4.00 1.47
C TRP A 167 -15.20 -2.51 1.73
N MET A 168 -16.23 -1.85 2.26
CA MET A 168 -16.08 -0.48 2.72
C MET A 168 -15.13 -0.39 3.91
N LEU A 169 -15.19 -1.30 4.88
CA LEU A 169 -14.22 -1.33 5.98
C LEU A 169 -12.78 -1.55 5.48
N LEU A 170 -12.59 -2.41 4.48
CA LEU A 170 -11.30 -2.55 3.82
C LEU A 170 -10.88 -1.24 3.13
N ALA A 171 -11.80 -0.55 2.46
CA ALA A 171 -11.51 0.72 1.80
C ALA A 171 -11.02 1.79 2.79
N TRP A 172 -11.68 1.89 3.96
CA TRP A 172 -11.29 2.77 5.06
C TRP A 172 -9.95 2.37 5.68
N ALA A 173 -9.72 1.08 5.92
CA ALA A 173 -8.45 0.59 6.46
C ALA A 173 -7.28 0.86 5.49
N SER A 174 -7.48 0.62 4.19
CA SER A 174 -6.47 0.94 3.17
C SER A 174 -6.20 2.44 3.06
N ALA A 175 -7.23 3.30 3.15
CA ALA A 175 -7.03 4.74 3.22
C ALA A 175 -6.24 5.17 4.47
N ALA A 176 -6.49 4.55 5.63
CA ALA A 176 -5.74 4.81 6.85
C ALA A 176 -4.27 4.42 6.73
N LEU A 177 -3.97 3.27 6.12
CA LEU A 177 -2.60 2.83 5.85
C LEU A 177 -1.90 3.71 4.81
N ALA A 178 -2.62 4.21 3.81
CA ALA A 178 -2.14 5.22 2.88
C ALA A 178 -1.76 6.52 3.60
N VAL A 179 -2.60 6.97 4.54
CA VAL A 179 -2.30 8.13 5.40
C VAL A 179 -1.09 7.88 6.29
N MET A 180 -0.98 6.70 6.88
CA MET A 180 0.19 6.28 7.66
C MET A 180 1.48 6.12 6.83
N THR A 181 1.40 6.18 5.50
CA THR A 181 2.56 6.16 4.60
C THR A 181 2.99 7.56 4.17
N LYS A 182 2.08 8.42 3.70
CA LYS A 182 2.44 9.74 3.12
C LYS A 182 1.56 10.91 3.56
N GLY A 183 0.81 10.75 4.65
CA GLY A 183 -0.06 11.78 5.21
C GLY A 183 -1.40 11.90 4.48
N LEU A 184 -2.08 13.04 4.66
CA LEU A 184 -3.48 13.25 4.26
C LEU A 184 -3.79 12.96 2.78
N VAL A 185 -2.80 13.02 1.89
CA VAL A 185 -2.95 12.63 0.48
C VAL A 185 -3.57 11.24 0.31
N GLY A 186 -3.29 10.32 1.23
CA GLY A 186 -3.79 8.95 1.21
C GLY A 186 -5.31 8.81 1.39
N ILE A 187 -5.98 9.82 1.97
CA ILE A 187 -7.46 9.86 2.07
C ILE A 187 -8.06 10.92 1.15
N VAL A 188 -7.39 12.07 0.96
CA VAL A 188 -7.89 13.18 0.15
C VAL A 188 -8.10 12.75 -1.30
N LEU A 189 -7.18 11.99 -1.90
CA LEU A 189 -7.31 11.57 -3.29
C LEU A 189 -8.41 10.52 -3.49
N PRO A 190 -8.50 9.42 -2.71
CA PRO A 190 -9.62 8.48 -2.83
C PRO A 190 -10.98 9.13 -2.52
N ALA A 191 -11.07 9.95 -1.46
CA ALA A 191 -12.30 10.64 -1.11
C ALA A 191 -12.71 11.66 -2.18
N GLY A 192 -11.75 12.39 -2.76
CA GLY A 192 -11.97 13.31 -3.87
C GLY A 192 -12.47 12.60 -5.13
N ALA A 193 -11.92 11.42 -5.44
CA ALA A 193 -12.40 10.59 -6.55
C ALA A 193 -13.84 10.11 -6.32
N VAL A 194 -14.17 9.66 -5.11
CA VAL A 194 -15.55 9.27 -4.73
C VAL A 194 -16.50 10.47 -4.79
N ALA A 195 -16.08 11.63 -4.29
CA ALA A 195 -16.89 12.85 -4.35
C ALA A 195 -17.18 13.26 -5.80
N LEU A 196 -16.15 13.26 -6.67
CA LEU A 196 -16.32 13.55 -8.08
C LEU A 196 -17.24 12.54 -8.77
N TYR A 197 -17.12 11.25 -8.44
CA TYR A 197 -18.02 10.21 -8.90
C TYR A 197 -19.49 10.48 -8.51
N VAL A 198 -19.76 10.83 -7.25
CA VAL A 198 -21.11 11.20 -6.78
C VAL A 198 -21.66 12.40 -7.53
N LEU A 199 -20.82 13.40 -7.79
CA LEU A 199 -21.23 14.61 -8.52
C LEU A 199 -21.58 14.32 -9.98
N ILE A 200 -20.80 13.45 -10.64
CA ILE A 200 -20.98 13.08 -12.05
C ILE A 200 -22.21 12.16 -12.21
N GLU A 201 -22.27 11.07 -11.44
CA GLU A 201 -23.35 10.07 -11.52
C GLU A 201 -24.63 10.51 -10.81
N ARG A 202 -24.57 11.61 -10.04
CA ARG A 202 -25.69 12.16 -9.25
C ARG A 202 -26.29 11.16 -8.27
N ASP A 203 -25.49 10.22 -7.79
CA ASP A 203 -25.90 9.25 -6.78
C ASP A 203 -25.73 9.81 -5.36
N TRP A 204 -26.67 10.66 -4.97
CA TRP A 204 -26.70 11.28 -3.64
C TRP A 204 -26.98 10.29 -2.50
N ARG A 205 -27.30 9.03 -2.79
CA ARG A 205 -27.52 7.98 -1.78
C ARG A 205 -26.21 7.28 -1.40
N LEU A 206 -25.17 7.40 -2.22
CA LEU A 206 -23.86 6.79 -1.99
C LEU A 206 -23.26 7.10 -0.60
N PRO A 207 -23.32 8.32 -0.04
CA PRO A 207 -22.74 8.60 1.28
C PRO A 207 -23.29 7.69 2.39
N GLY A 208 -24.57 7.29 2.30
CA GLY A 208 -25.16 6.33 3.24
C GLY A 208 -24.56 4.92 3.13
N ARG A 209 -24.03 4.57 1.97
CA ARG A 209 -23.38 3.27 1.68
C ARG A 209 -21.90 3.23 2.06
N LEU A 210 -21.29 4.36 2.42
CA LEU A 210 -19.87 4.43 2.79
C LEU A 210 -19.56 3.85 4.18
N HIS A 211 -20.58 3.57 5.00
CA HIS A 211 -20.43 3.16 6.40
C HIS A 211 -19.52 4.12 7.20
N ALA A 212 -19.66 5.43 6.97
CA ALA A 212 -18.73 6.47 7.45
C ALA A 212 -18.45 6.42 8.96
N LEU A 213 -19.43 6.07 9.81
CA LEU A 213 -19.19 5.94 11.25
C LEU A 213 -18.24 4.78 11.57
N ARG A 214 -18.57 3.55 11.15
CA ARG A 214 -17.76 2.35 11.44
C ARG A 214 -16.40 2.41 10.73
N GLY A 215 -16.41 2.86 9.48
CA GLY A 215 -15.21 3.07 8.68
C GLY A 215 -14.31 4.15 9.26
N GLY A 216 -14.88 5.29 9.68
CA GLY A 216 -14.17 6.38 10.32
C GLY A 216 -13.55 5.96 11.67
N LEU A 217 -14.28 5.20 12.49
CA LEU A 217 -13.73 4.65 13.73
C LEU A 217 -12.55 3.70 13.47
N LEU A 218 -12.65 2.81 12.47
CA LEU A 218 -11.55 1.93 12.08
C LEU A 218 -10.36 2.72 11.53
N PHE A 219 -10.62 3.73 10.70
CA PHE A 219 -9.59 4.62 10.16
C PHE A 219 -8.82 5.32 11.29
N LEU A 220 -9.55 5.90 12.26
CA LEU A 220 -8.95 6.57 13.41
C LEU A 220 -8.21 5.57 14.29
N ALA A 221 -8.72 4.37 14.50
CA ALA A 221 -8.04 3.33 15.27
C ALA A 221 -6.69 2.93 14.66
N ILE A 222 -6.53 3.03 13.33
CA ILE A 222 -5.27 2.73 12.63
C ILE A 222 -4.34 3.95 12.62
N ALA A 223 -4.85 5.13 12.24
CA ALA A 223 -4.01 6.30 11.99
C ALA A 223 -3.74 7.12 13.27
N ALA A 224 -4.77 7.39 14.08
CA ALA A 224 -4.67 8.31 15.20
C ALA A 224 -3.65 7.93 16.29
N PRO A 225 -3.43 6.65 16.65
CA PRO A 225 -2.54 6.31 17.77
C PRO A 225 -1.14 6.89 17.63
N TRP A 226 -0.54 6.82 16.45
CA TRP A 226 0.80 7.37 16.24
C TRP A 226 0.79 8.89 16.27
N PHE A 227 -0.13 9.54 15.55
CA PHE A 227 -0.21 11.01 15.53
C PHE A 227 -0.42 11.57 16.94
N ILE A 228 -1.28 10.95 17.74
CA ILE A 228 -1.50 11.34 19.14
C ILE A 228 -0.23 11.11 19.96
N ALA A 229 0.36 9.92 19.89
CA ALA A 229 1.52 9.58 20.70
C ALA A 229 2.75 10.45 20.38
N VAL A 230 3.02 10.69 19.09
CA VAL A 230 4.17 11.50 18.67
C VAL A 230 3.98 12.97 19.03
N SER A 231 2.75 13.52 18.92
CA SER A 231 2.44 14.89 19.34
C SER A 231 2.49 15.08 20.86
N LEU A 232 2.12 14.06 21.64
CA LEU A 232 2.27 14.12 23.11
C LEU A 232 3.73 14.03 23.55
N ALA A 233 4.55 13.24 22.83
CA ALA A 233 5.96 13.07 23.13
C ALA A 233 6.83 14.26 22.65
N ASN A 234 6.37 15.01 21.65
CA ASN A 234 7.08 16.12 21.01
C ASN A 234 6.10 17.31 20.85
N PRO A 235 5.81 18.07 21.92
CA PRO A 235 4.82 19.16 21.91
C PRO A 235 5.30 20.48 21.27
N GLU A 236 6.59 20.59 20.95
CA GLU A 236 7.17 21.72 20.20
C GLU A 236 6.66 21.87 18.76
#